data_AF-A0A9D0IHC6-F1
#
_entry.id   AF-A0A9D0IHC6-F1
#
_cell.length_a   1.000
_cell.length_b   1.000
_cell.length_c   1.000
_cell.angle_alpha   90.00
_cell.angle_beta   90.00
_cell.angle_gamma   90.00
#
_symmetry.space_group_name_H-M   'P 1'
#
loop_
_entity.id
_entity.type
_entity.pdbx_description
1 polymer ?
#
loop_
_entity_poly.entity_id
_entity_poly.type
_entity_poly.pdbx_seq_one_letter_code
_entity_poly.pdbx_strand_id
1 'polypeptide(L)'
;METARKPLATDRGRIASEEYRLGLAFFKQKKWKTAARHFGQADRKSRRSDENYHLYTSYHGLALVYCGDVSGLNFCRHAAAAERLNATVFLNLALAELRLRHRRRACDAVSEGLRLDGRHAGLLKIRRKMGVRRRPCVPFLKRENPFNRWLGRMTYRRQKKPVRALRHGNR
;
A
#
# COMPACT_ATOMS: atom_id res chain seq x y z
N MET A 1 -35.76 25.26 23.91
CA MET A 1 -36.09 23.83 23.67
C MET A 1 -35.01 23.24 22.79
N GLU A 2 -33.86 22.94 23.38
CA GLU A 2 -32.64 22.55 22.67
C GLU A 2 -32.51 21.03 22.72
N THR A 3 -32.90 20.35 21.63
CA THR A 3 -32.80 18.90 21.54
C THR A 3 -31.37 18.50 21.12
N ALA A 4 -30.58 18.18 22.14
CA ALA A 4 -29.24 17.62 22.04
C ALA A 4 -29.22 16.30 21.24
N ARG A 5 -28.97 16.38 19.93
CA ARG A 5 -28.90 15.22 19.01
C ARG A 5 -27.45 14.78 18.68
N LYS A 6 -26.49 14.98 19.59
CA LYS A 6 -25.05 14.70 19.39
C LYS A 6 -24.42 13.41 19.99
N PRO A 7 -25.09 12.48 20.72
CA PRO A 7 -24.37 11.36 21.34
C PRO A 7 -24.03 10.19 20.39
N LEU A 8 -24.87 9.88 19.40
CA LEU A 8 -24.72 8.67 18.57
C LEU A 8 -23.60 8.74 17.51
N ALA A 9 -23.25 9.93 17.05
CA ALA A 9 -22.22 10.11 16.01
C ALA A 9 -20.81 9.92 16.58
N THR A 10 -20.56 10.48 17.77
CA THR A 10 -19.28 10.36 18.49
C THR A 10 -18.98 8.92 18.89
N ASP A 11 -20.02 8.17 19.29
CA ASP A 11 -19.84 6.78 19.71
C ASP A 11 -19.47 5.85 18.53
N ARG A 12 -20.09 6.03 17.36
CA ARG A 12 -19.72 5.24 16.15
C ARG A 12 -18.28 5.48 15.71
N GLY A 13 -17.83 6.73 15.72
CA GLY A 13 -16.45 7.07 15.39
C GLY A 13 -15.45 6.42 16.35
N ARG A 14 -15.75 6.43 17.65
CA ARG A 14 -14.95 5.74 18.67
C ARG A 14 -14.89 4.23 18.41
N ILE A 15 -16.04 3.58 18.23
CA ILE A 15 -16.08 2.14 17.98
C ILE A 15 -15.32 1.78 16.69
N ALA A 16 -15.46 2.56 15.62
CA ALA A 16 -14.72 2.32 14.38
C ALA A 16 -13.19 2.40 14.61
N SER A 17 -12.74 3.38 15.40
CA SER A 17 -11.32 3.53 15.74
C SER A 17 -10.77 2.37 16.59
N GLU A 18 -11.58 1.84 17.51
CA GLU A 18 -11.22 0.68 18.34
C GLU A 18 -11.07 -0.59 17.50
N GLU A 19 -12.04 -0.86 16.63
CA GLU A 19 -12.00 -1.98 15.68
C GLU A 19 -10.79 -1.86 14.75
N TYR A 20 -10.52 -0.66 14.26
CA TYR A 20 -9.33 -0.38 13.45
C TYR A 20 -8.04 -0.72 14.20
N ARG A 21 -7.92 -0.30 15.47
CA ARG A 21 -6.75 -0.59 16.31
C ARG A 21 -6.56 -2.09 16.55
N LEU A 22 -7.64 -2.84 16.80
CA LEU A 22 -7.60 -4.30 16.90
C LEU A 22 -7.16 -4.93 15.57
N GLY A 23 -7.70 -4.45 14.46
CA GLY A 23 -7.30 -4.86 13.10
C GLY A 23 -5.80 -4.70 12.87
N LEU A 24 -5.22 -3.55 13.23
CA LEU A 24 -3.77 -3.31 13.15
C LEU A 24 -2.96 -4.31 13.97
N ALA A 25 -3.40 -4.62 15.19
CA ALA A 25 -2.71 -5.58 16.07
C ALA A 25 -2.67 -6.99 15.46
N PHE A 26 -3.79 -7.45 14.89
CA PHE A 26 -3.83 -8.75 14.19
C PHE A 26 -3.09 -8.74 12.86
N PHE A 27 -3.13 -7.62 12.13
CA PHE A 27 -2.43 -7.47 10.85
C PHE A 27 -0.90 -7.55 11.06
N LYS A 28 -0.38 -6.93 12.13
CA LYS A 28 1.05 -7.03 12.51
C LYS A 28 1.47 -8.48 12.80
N GLN A 29 0.57 -9.28 13.35
CA GLN A 29 0.77 -10.71 13.61
C GLN A 29 0.55 -11.61 12.38
N LYS A 30 0.30 -11.03 11.19
CA LYS A 30 -0.04 -11.77 9.95
C LYS A 30 -1.32 -12.62 10.06
N LYS A 31 -2.20 -12.34 11.02
CA LYS A 31 -3.51 -12.98 11.18
C LYS A 31 -4.52 -12.30 10.25
N TRP A 32 -4.36 -12.49 8.95
CA TRP A 32 -5.06 -11.72 7.91
C TRP A 32 -6.59 -11.81 8.00
N LYS A 33 -7.13 -13.01 8.19
CA LYS A 33 -8.59 -13.22 8.29
C LYS A 33 -9.20 -12.45 9.45
N THR A 34 -8.57 -12.53 10.63
CA THR A 34 -9.01 -11.81 11.83
C THR A 34 -8.88 -10.29 11.65
N ALA A 35 -7.77 -9.84 11.06
CA ALA A 35 -7.56 -8.43 10.77
C ALA A 35 -8.62 -7.90 9.78
N ALA A 36 -8.92 -8.63 8.71
CA ALA A 36 -9.93 -8.27 7.73
C ALA A 36 -11.32 -8.12 8.36
N ARG A 37 -11.68 -9.00 9.31
CA ARG A 37 -12.95 -8.91 10.06
C ARG A 37 -13.04 -7.59 10.83
N HIS A 38 -12.00 -7.24 11.59
CA HIS A 38 -11.98 -6.00 12.38
C HIS A 38 -11.94 -4.75 11.49
N PHE A 39 -11.13 -4.74 10.43
CA PHE A 39 -11.13 -3.62 9.48
C PHE A 39 -12.47 -3.47 8.76
N GLY A 40 -13.14 -4.56 8.39
CA GLY A 40 -14.49 -4.50 7.82
C GLY A 40 -15.54 -3.98 8.82
N GLN A 41 -15.36 -4.22 10.12
CA GLN A 41 -16.20 -3.59 11.15
C GLN A 41 -15.92 -2.09 11.26
N ALA A 42 -14.66 -1.66 11.23
CA ALA A 42 -14.30 -0.25 11.23
C ALA A 42 -14.88 0.50 10.02
N ASP A 43 -14.69 -0.06 8.82
CA ASP A 43 -15.19 0.47 7.55
C ASP A 43 -16.72 0.65 7.58
N ARG A 44 -17.47 -0.40 7.97
CA ARG A 44 -18.95 -0.34 8.06
C ARG A 44 -19.47 0.63 9.12
N LYS A 45 -18.75 0.82 10.23
CA LYS A 45 -19.17 1.69 11.34
C LYS A 45 -18.83 3.16 11.09
N SER A 46 -17.83 3.43 10.24
CA SER A 46 -17.49 4.78 9.81
C SER A 46 -18.47 5.33 8.77
N ARG A 47 -18.66 6.65 8.79
CA ARG A 47 -19.46 7.38 7.81
C ARG A 47 -18.55 7.95 6.72
N ARG A 48 -19.10 8.15 5.52
CA ARG A 48 -18.36 8.79 4.41
C ARG A 48 -17.84 10.20 4.72
N SER A 49 -18.46 10.88 5.69
CA SER A 49 -18.04 12.20 6.17
C SER A 49 -16.86 12.15 7.15
N ASP A 50 -16.51 10.97 7.67
CA ASP A 50 -15.46 10.84 8.67
C ASP A 50 -14.09 10.96 8.00
N GLU A 51 -13.17 11.72 8.59
CA GLU A 51 -11.82 11.94 8.07
C GLU A 51 -11.06 10.62 7.82
N ASN A 52 -11.28 9.62 8.68
CA ASN A 52 -10.64 8.30 8.59
C ASN A 52 -11.40 7.29 7.74
N TYR A 53 -12.51 7.68 7.08
CA TYR A 53 -13.31 6.77 6.25
C TYR A 53 -12.45 6.04 5.21
N HIS A 54 -11.73 6.79 4.38
CA HIS A 54 -10.86 6.24 3.35
C HIS A 54 -9.71 5.41 3.93
N LEU A 55 -9.17 5.81 5.08
CA LEU A 55 -8.18 5.02 5.81
C LEU A 55 -8.71 3.64 6.16
N TYR A 56 -9.88 3.55 6.79
CA TYR A 56 -10.49 2.28 7.20
C TYR A 56 -10.85 1.41 6.00
N THR A 57 -11.47 1.99 4.96
CA THR A 57 -11.78 1.28 3.70
C THR A 57 -10.50 0.71 3.05
N SER A 58 -9.40 1.48 3.02
CA SER A 58 -8.14 1.03 2.42
C SER A 58 -7.48 -0.12 3.19
N TYR A 59 -7.56 -0.12 4.52
CA TYR A 59 -7.04 -1.22 5.35
C TYR A 59 -7.90 -2.48 5.24
N HIS A 60 -9.22 -2.32 5.15
CA HIS A 60 -10.14 -3.42 4.89
C HIS A 60 -9.81 -4.09 3.56
N GLY A 61 -9.70 -3.32 2.48
CA GLY A 61 -9.28 -3.80 1.17
C GLY A 61 -7.92 -4.49 1.17
N LEU A 62 -6.93 -3.89 1.83
CA LEU A 62 -5.59 -4.46 1.96
C LEU A 62 -5.62 -5.83 2.65
N ALA A 63 -6.34 -5.96 3.77
CA ALA A 63 -6.43 -7.22 4.49
C ALA A 63 -7.13 -8.32 3.67
N LEU A 64 -8.19 -7.98 2.91
CA LEU A 64 -8.84 -8.91 1.97
C LEU A 64 -7.86 -9.43 0.91
N VAL A 65 -7.06 -8.54 0.31
CA VAL A 65 -6.02 -8.94 -0.67
C VAL A 65 -4.98 -9.89 -0.03
N TYR A 66 -4.60 -9.67 1.23
CA TYR A 66 -3.69 -10.57 1.94
C TYR A 66 -4.34 -11.91 2.31
N CYS A 67 -5.66 -11.96 2.48
CA CYS A 67 -6.44 -13.19 2.61
C CYS A 67 -6.58 -13.97 1.30
N GLY A 68 -6.21 -13.38 0.15
CA GLY A 68 -6.36 -13.97 -1.17
C GLY A 68 -7.61 -13.51 -1.93
N ASP A 69 -8.41 -12.61 -1.35
CA ASP A 69 -9.56 -12.02 -2.01
C ASP A 69 -9.13 -10.79 -2.84
N VAL A 70 -9.10 -10.98 -4.16
CA VAL A 70 -8.68 -9.95 -5.11
C VAL A 70 -9.65 -8.76 -5.19
N SER A 71 -10.91 -8.94 -4.78
CA SER A 71 -11.91 -7.87 -4.78
C SER A 71 -11.54 -6.73 -3.84
N GLY A 72 -10.78 -7.02 -2.77
CA GLY A 72 -10.25 -6.04 -1.84
C GLY A 72 -9.39 -4.95 -2.50
N LEU A 73 -8.83 -5.21 -3.69
CA LEU A 73 -8.10 -4.18 -4.43
C LEU A 73 -9.00 -3.00 -4.82
N ASN A 74 -10.27 -3.25 -5.13
CA ASN A 74 -11.21 -2.20 -5.50
C ASN A 74 -11.47 -1.25 -4.33
N PHE A 75 -11.54 -1.76 -3.10
CA PHE A 75 -11.67 -0.95 -1.88
C PHE A 75 -10.48 0.01 -1.74
N CYS A 76 -9.26 -0.49 -1.93
CA CYS A 76 -8.06 0.35 -1.90
C CYS A 76 -8.08 1.43 -2.99
N ARG A 77 -8.52 1.10 -4.21
CA ARG A 77 -8.60 2.06 -5.32
C ARG A 77 -9.66 3.12 -5.08
N HIS A 78 -10.85 2.72 -4.62
CA HIS A 78 -11.93 3.65 -4.30
C HIS A 78 -11.53 4.61 -3.18
N ALA A 79 -10.90 4.10 -2.12
CA ALA A 79 -10.39 4.94 -1.04
C ALA A 79 -9.35 5.95 -1.56
N ALA A 80 -8.35 5.49 -2.32
CA ALA A 80 -7.29 6.35 -2.85
C ALA A 80 -7.79 7.39 -3.87
N ALA A 81 -8.85 7.11 -4.62
CA ALA A 81 -9.40 8.03 -5.61
C ALA A 81 -10.02 9.30 -4.99
N ALA A 82 -10.57 9.18 -3.78
CA ALA A 82 -11.20 10.28 -3.05
C ALA A 82 -10.31 10.89 -1.95
N GLU A 83 -9.27 10.18 -1.51
CA GLU A 83 -8.37 10.62 -0.44
C GLU A 83 -7.54 11.86 -0.81
N ARG A 84 -7.43 12.79 0.14
CA ARG A 84 -6.71 14.07 -0.01
C ARG A 84 -5.76 14.40 1.13
N LEU A 85 -5.89 13.72 2.27
CA LEU A 85 -5.20 14.05 3.52
C LEU A 85 -4.22 12.94 3.91
N ASN A 86 -4.66 11.68 3.87
CA ASN A 86 -3.92 10.58 4.48
C ASN A 86 -3.10 9.77 3.47
N ALA A 87 -1.78 10.03 3.42
CA ALA A 87 -0.85 9.30 2.57
C ALA A 87 -0.77 7.78 2.87
N THR A 88 -1.23 7.32 4.05
CA THR A 88 -1.30 5.89 4.39
C THR A 88 -2.26 5.13 3.48
N VAL A 89 -3.32 5.77 2.97
CA VAL A 89 -4.24 5.14 2.00
C VAL A 89 -3.50 4.71 0.74
N PHE A 90 -2.60 5.56 0.24
CA PHE A 90 -1.76 5.27 -0.92
C PHE A 90 -0.71 4.19 -0.62
N LEU A 91 -0.21 4.12 0.62
CA LEU A 91 0.64 3.03 1.08
C LEU A 91 -0.10 1.69 1.00
N ASN A 92 -1.34 1.65 1.47
CA ASN A 92 -2.18 0.45 1.44
C ASN A 92 -2.50 0.02 0.01
N LEU A 93 -2.85 0.96 -0.87
CA LEU A 93 -3.02 0.68 -2.29
C LEU A 93 -1.75 0.10 -2.91
N ALA A 94 -0.59 0.72 -2.66
CA ALA A 94 0.68 0.24 -3.19
C ALA A 94 1.01 -1.19 -2.73
N LEU A 95 0.78 -1.51 -1.45
CA LEU A 95 0.97 -2.85 -0.90
C LEU A 95 0.02 -3.88 -1.54
N ALA A 96 -1.25 -3.52 -1.73
CA ALA A 96 -2.23 -4.37 -2.40
C ALA A 96 -1.84 -4.64 -3.86
N GLU A 97 -1.50 -3.61 -4.63
CA GLU A 97 -1.04 -3.74 -6.02
C GLU A 97 0.24 -4.60 -6.11
N LEU A 98 1.19 -4.46 -5.18
CA LEU A 98 2.39 -5.31 -5.12
C LEU A 98 2.07 -6.78 -4.81
N ARG A 99 1.14 -7.02 -3.89
CA ARG A 99 0.70 -8.38 -3.51
C ARG A 99 0.08 -9.11 -4.70
N LEU A 100 -0.53 -8.37 -5.62
CA LEU A 100 -1.13 -8.84 -6.87
C LEU A 100 -0.20 -8.67 -8.10
N ARG A 101 1.08 -8.38 -7.88
CA ARG A 101 2.12 -8.23 -8.94
C ARG A 101 1.91 -7.07 -9.92
N HIS A 102 1.02 -6.12 -9.64
CA HIS A 102 0.80 -4.92 -10.45
C HIS A 102 1.82 -3.81 -10.15
N ARG A 103 3.10 -4.10 -10.39
CA ARG A 103 4.21 -3.25 -9.97
C ARG A 103 4.15 -1.81 -10.51
N ARG A 104 3.67 -1.59 -11.74
CA ARG A 104 3.51 -0.24 -12.31
C ARG A 104 2.54 0.59 -11.48
N ARG A 105 1.34 0.05 -11.21
CA ARG A 105 0.30 0.72 -10.42
C ARG A 105 0.76 0.98 -8.98
N ALA A 106 1.54 0.06 -8.41
CA ALA A 106 2.15 0.29 -7.09
C ALA A 106 3.12 1.48 -7.08
N CYS A 107 3.94 1.65 -8.13
CA CYS A 107 4.81 2.82 -8.26
C CYS A 107 4.01 4.12 -8.39
N ASP A 108 2.92 4.08 -9.16
CA ASP A 108 2.04 5.24 -9.35
C ASP A 108 1.43 5.63 -8.00
N ALA A 109 0.84 4.68 -7.26
CA ALA A 109 0.30 4.91 -5.92
C ALA A 109 1.33 5.47 -4.93
N VAL A 110 2.56 4.94 -4.94
CA VAL A 110 3.64 5.47 -4.08
C VAL A 110 4.00 6.90 -4.44
N SER A 111 4.00 7.24 -5.73
CA SER A 111 4.32 8.59 -6.19
C SER A 111 3.22 9.57 -5.79
N GLU A 112 1.95 9.17 -5.91
CA GLU A 112 0.80 9.94 -5.45
C GLU A 112 0.84 10.20 -3.95
N GLY A 113 1.01 9.16 -3.13
CA GLY A 113 1.07 9.30 -1.68
C GLY A 113 2.22 10.18 -1.19
N LEU A 114 3.38 10.14 -1.87
CA LEU A 114 4.53 11.00 -1.55
C LEU A 114 4.35 12.44 -2.03
N ARG A 115 3.39 12.73 -2.92
CA ARG A 115 2.99 14.09 -3.23
C ARG A 115 2.17 14.71 -2.10
N LEU A 116 1.37 13.89 -1.41
CA LEU A 116 0.63 14.30 -0.21
C LEU A 116 1.55 14.45 1.01
N ASP A 117 2.38 13.45 1.29
CA ASP A 117 3.38 13.49 2.35
C ASP A 117 4.73 12.95 1.85
N GLY A 118 5.63 13.88 1.51
CA GLY A 118 6.97 13.55 1.01
C GLY A 118 7.87 12.86 2.02
N ARG A 119 7.54 12.88 3.32
CA ARG A 119 8.33 12.28 4.40
C ARG A 119 7.72 10.97 4.91
N HIS A 120 6.62 10.51 4.33
CA HIS A 120 5.93 9.30 4.76
C HIS A 120 6.83 8.05 4.74
N ALA A 121 7.26 7.60 5.92
CA ALA A 121 8.30 6.57 6.07
C ALA A 121 7.98 5.25 5.36
N GLY A 122 6.71 4.81 5.41
CA GLY A 122 6.25 3.57 4.75
C GLY A 122 6.37 3.63 3.22
N LEU A 123 5.95 4.74 2.62
CA LEU A 123 6.04 4.96 1.17
C LEU A 123 7.49 5.09 0.72
N LEU A 124 8.32 5.82 1.47
CA LEU A 124 9.76 5.91 1.21
C LEU A 124 10.45 4.54 1.28
N LYS A 125 10.05 3.69 2.24
CA LYS A 125 10.56 2.32 2.37
C LYS A 125 10.17 1.47 1.16
N ILE A 126 8.91 1.52 0.71
CA ILE A 126 8.47 0.79 -0.48
C ILE A 126 9.15 1.33 -1.74
N ARG A 127 9.21 2.65 -1.92
CA ARG A 127 9.93 3.29 -3.04
C ARG A 127 11.37 2.79 -3.16
N ARG A 128 12.09 2.74 -2.04
CA ARG A 128 13.46 2.18 -1.98
C ARG A 128 13.52 0.69 -2.32
N LYS A 129 12.61 -0.12 -1.79
CA LYS A 129 12.54 -1.57 -2.06
C LYS A 129 12.18 -1.90 -3.50
N MET A 130 11.27 -1.14 -4.09
CA MET A 130 10.96 -1.27 -5.51
C MET A 130 12.17 -0.89 -6.35
N GLY A 131 13.01 0.04 -5.88
CA GLY A 131 14.14 0.56 -6.64
C GLY A 131 13.67 1.52 -7.73
N VAL A 132 14.59 2.33 -8.23
CA VAL A 132 14.31 3.24 -9.35
C VAL A 132 13.97 2.39 -10.57
N ARG A 133 12.80 2.58 -11.17
CA ARG A 133 12.53 2.06 -12.53
C ARG A 133 13.60 2.69 -13.42
N ARG A 134 14.59 1.91 -13.86
CA ARG A 134 15.65 2.40 -14.75
C ARG A 134 14.98 3.19 -15.87
N ARG A 135 15.30 4.48 -15.98
CA ARG A 135 14.91 5.26 -17.16
C ARG A 135 15.52 4.54 -18.37
N PRO A 136 14.79 4.39 -19.49
CA PRO A 136 15.44 3.95 -20.72
C PRO A 136 16.65 4.85 -20.95
N CYS A 137 17.81 4.25 -21.26
CA CYS A 137 19.07 4.99 -21.39
C CYS A 137 18.98 6.12 -22.42
N VAL A 138 18.00 6.02 -23.33
CA VAL A 138 17.65 7.05 -24.30
C VAL A 138 16.12 7.26 -24.27
N PRO A 139 15.61 8.37 -23.70
CA PRO A 139 14.18 8.63 -23.62
C PRO A 139 13.53 8.98 -24.97
N PHE A 140 14.32 9.32 -25.99
CA PHE A 140 13.84 9.64 -27.34
C PHE A 140 13.56 8.40 -28.22
N LEU A 141 14.12 7.23 -27.89
CA LEU A 141 13.90 6.00 -28.65
C LEU A 141 12.67 5.23 -28.11
N LYS A 142 11.68 4.96 -28.98
CA LYS A 142 10.53 4.09 -28.69
C LYS A 142 10.99 2.73 -28.14
N ARG A 143 10.20 2.15 -27.23
CA ARG A 143 10.53 0.94 -26.44
C ARG A 143 10.87 -0.31 -27.24
N GLU A 144 10.46 -0.37 -28.50
CA GLU A 144 10.73 -1.49 -29.41
C GLU A 144 12.12 -1.46 -30.04
N ASN A 145 12.85 -0.35 -29.94
CA ASN A 145 14.15 -0.21 -30.60
C ASN A 145 15.18 -1.21 -30.01
N PRO A 146 15.81 -2.07 -30.84
CA PRO A 146 16.80 -3.07 -30.42
C PRO A 146 17.93 -2.52 -29.54
N PHE A 147 18.32 -1.25 -29.72
CA PHE A 147 19.37 -0.60 -28.94
C PHE A 147 19.02 -0.48 -27.44
N ASN A 148 17.77 -0.12 -27.10
CA ASN A 148 17.33 -0.03 -25.71
C ASN A 148 17.27 -1.43 -25.04
N ARG A 149 16.94 -2.48 -25.82
CA ARG A 149 16.99 -3.88 -25.35
C ARG A 149 18.42 -4.39 -25.17
N TRP A 150 19.37 -3.92 -25.98
CA TRP A 150 20.78 -4.31 -25.89
C TRP A 150 21.49 -3.65 -24.70
N LEU A 151 21.32 -2.34 -24.51
CA LEU A 151 21.86 -1.61 -23.35
C LEU A 151 21.30 -2.12 -22.02
N GLY A 152 20.01 -2.50 -21.99
CA GLY A 152 19.39 -3.16 -20.84
C GLY A 152 20.02 -4.51 -20.51
N ARG A 153 20.41 -5.30 -21.53
CA ARG A 153 21.06 -6.61 -21.36
C ARG A 153 22.52 -6.51 -20.93
N MET A 154 23.29 -5.55 -21.44
CA MET A 154 24.69 -5.36 -21.03
C MET A 154 24.83 -4.95 -19.57
N THR A 155 23.91 -4.12 -19.09
CA THR A 155 23.95 -3.64 -17.71
C THR A 155 23.35 -4.64 -16.71
N TYR A 156 22.63 -5.67 -17.16
CA TYR A 156 22.18 -6.80 -16.33
C TYR A 156 23.36 -7.65 -15.84
N ARG A 157 24.41 -7.80 -16.66
CA ARG A 157 25.61 -8.58 -16.31
C ARG A 157 26.48 -7.94 -15.21
N ARG A 158 26.37 -6.63 -14.96
CA ARG A 158 27.17 -5.91 -13.95
C ARG A 158 26.53 -5.82 -12.55
N GLN A 159 25.32 -6.34 -12.34
CA GLN A 159 24.64 -6.32 -11.02
C GLN A 159 24.64 -7.67 -10.29
N LYS A 160 25.38 -8.69 -10.77
CA LYS A 160 25.79 -9.78 -9.87
C LYS A 160 26.87 -9.24 -8.95
N LYS A 161 26.48 -8.73 -7.78
CA LYS A 161 27.42 -8.67 -6.65
C LYS A 161 27.98 -10.08 -6.48
N PRO A 162 29.30 -10.28 -6.34
CA PRO A 162 29.81 -11.59 -5.94
C PRO A 162 29.20 -11.91 -4.58
N VAL A 163 28.43 -13.00 -4.51
CA VAL A 163 28.16 -13.65 -3.23
C VAL A 163 29.54 -14.07 -2.74
N ARG A 164 30.06 -13.33 -1.76
CA ARG A 164 31.32 -13.63 -1.13
C ARG A 164 31.20 -15.04 -0.56
N ALA A 165 31.99 -15.94 -1.12
CA ALA A 165 32.09 -17.32 -0.67
C ALA A 165 32.49 -17.31 0.81
N LEU A 166 31.61 -17.83 1.67
CA LEU A 166 32.02 -18.39 2.94
C LEU A 166 31.94 -19.90 2.76
N ARG A 167 33.04 -20.46 2.25
CA ARG A 167 33.35 -21.88 2.36
C ARG A 167 34.25 -22.07 3.58
N HIS A 168 33.76 -22.92 4.47
CA HIS A 168 34.48 -23.94 5.25
C HIS A 168 35.04 -23.54 6.62
N GLY A 169 34.54 -24.27 7.60
CA GLY A 169 35.05 -24.40 8.97
C GLY A 169 34.30 -25.55 9.62
N ASN A 170 34.73 -26.76 9.30
CA ASN A 170 34.26 -28.04 9.81
C ASN A 170 34.79 -28.24 11.24
N ARG A 171 33.92 -28.52 12.21
CA ARG A 171 34.11 -29.39 13.40
C ARG A 171 32.86 -29.34 14.27
#